data_AF-A0A3N5IRX0-F1
#
_entry.id   AF-A0A3N5IRX0-F1
#
_cell.length_a   1.000
_cell.length_b   1.000
_cell.length_c   1.000
_cell.angle_alpha   90.00
_cell.angle_beta   90.00
_cell.angle_gamma   90.00
#
_symmetry.space_group_name_H-M   'P 1'
#
loop_
_entity.id
_entity.type
_entity.pdbx_description
1 polymer ?
#
loop_
_entity_poly.entity_id
_entity_poly.type
_entity_poly.pdbx_seq_one_letter_code
_entity_poly.pdbx_strand_id
1 'polypeptide(L)'
;ADAGGWIAQKWHFPPALTEIIEYHHKPHLARQVPVPTAVVHLADILVRARGFGFADDPFVPAIHPQAWELLKLSEGDLEVILRELDESLEVAGDFLALE
;
A
#
# COMPACT_ATOMS: atom_id res chain seq x y z
N ALA A 1 -7.02 8.55 -2.79
CA ALA A 1 -6.33 8.01 -3.98
C ALA A 1 -6.55 8.89 -5.22
N ASP A 2 -7.75 9.46 -5.39
CA ASP A 2 -8.19 10.20 -6.58
C ASP A 2 -7.25 11.31 -7.07
N ALA A 3 -6.74 12.15 -6.17
CA ALA A 3 -5.78 13.20 -6.54
C ALA A 3 -4.47 12.63 -7.11
N GLY A 4 -3.93 11.58 -6.50
CA GLY A 4 -2.74 10.88 -6.99
C GLY A 4 -2.98 10.21 -8.34
N GLY A 5 -4.13 9.56 -8.51
CA GLY A 5 -4.54 8.96 -9.78
C GLY A 5 -4.64 10.01 -10.90
N TRP A 6 -5.26 11.16 -10.61
CA TRP A 6 -5.36 12.27 -11.56
C TRP A 6 -3.99 12.83 -11.96
N ILE A 7 -3.07 13.02 -11.01
CA ILE A 7 -1.70 13.47 -11.30
C ILE A 7 -0.97 12.43 -12.17
N ALA A 8 -1.03 11.14 -11.82
CA ALA A 8 -0.40 10.07 -12.58
C ALA A 8 -0.89 10.02 -14.04
N GLN A 9 -2.19 10.22 -14.26
CA GLN A 9 -2.77 10.36 -15.59
C GLN A 9 -2.21 11.58 -16.34
N LYS A 10 -2.13 12.74 -15.69
CA LYS A 10 -1.62 13.98 -16.29
C LYS A 10 -0.13 13.91 -16.64
N TRP A 11 0.63 13.14 -15.89
CA TRP A 11 2.05 12.92 -16.15
C TRP A 11 2.32 11.74 -17.10
N HIS A 12 1.27 11.17 -17.69
CA HIS A 12 1.37 10.07 -18.65
C HIS A 12 2.11 8.84 -18.10
N PHE A 13 1.89 8.53 -16.82
CA PHE A 13 2.39 7.27 -16.26
C PHE A 13 1.75 6.07 -16.97
N PRO A 14 2.43 4.91 -16.97
CA PRO A 14 1.84 3.67 -17.47
C PRO A 14 0.45 3.41 -16.88
N PRO A 15 -0.52 2.90 -17.67
CA PRO A 15 -1.88 2.63 -17.20
C PRO A 15 -1.93 1.74 -15.95
N ALA A 16 -1.03 0.76 -15.86
CA ALA A 16 -0.91 -0.12 -14.70
C ALA A 16 -0.58 0.65 -13.41
N LEU A 17 0.41 1.55 -13.43
CA LEU A 17 0.77 2.36 -12.26
C LEU A 17 -0.35 3.33 -11.89
N THR A 18 -0.99 3.92 -12.91
CA THR A 18 -2.14 4.80 -12.72
C THR A 18 -3.27 4.07 -12.00
N GLU A 19 -3.62 2.85 -12.42
CA GLU A 19 -4.69 2.05 -11.82
C GLU A 19 -4.38 1.70 -10.35
N ILE A 20 -3.14 1.31 -10.04
CA ILE A 20 -2.69 1.02 -8.67
C ILE A 20 -2.86 2.26 -7.78
N ILE A 21 -2.37 3.42 -8.23
CA ILE A 21 -2.46 4.67 -7.49
C ILE A 21 -3.92 5.08 -7.32
N GLU A 22 -4.78 4.88 -8.31
CA GLU A 22 -6.19 5.28 -8.24
C GLU A 22 -7.00 4.38 -7.30
N TYR A 23 -6.72 3.07 -7.25
CA TYR A 23 -7.56 2.10 -6.56
C TYR A 23 -6.94 1.43 -5.33
N HIS A 24 -5.75 1.79 -4.85
CA HIS A 24 -5.18 1.16 -3.63
C HIS A 24 -6.05 1.32 -2.36
N HIS A 25 -6.90 2.34 -2.25
CA HIS A 25 -7.89 2.44 -1.15
C HIS A 25 -9.20 1.66 -1.42
N LYS A 26 -9.44 1.23 -2.67
CA LYS A 26 -10.63 0.49 -3.13
C LYS A 26 -10.18 -0.62 -4.08
N PRO A 27 -9.38 -1.60 -3.62
CA PRO A 27 -8.68 -2.54 -4.50
C PRO A 27 -9.63 -3.40 -5.34
N HIS A 28 -10.88 -3.58 -4.91
CA HIS A 28 -11.92 -4.29 -5.67
C HIS A 28 -12.33 -3.62 -6.99
N LEU A 29 -11.97 -2.36 -7.20
CA LEU A 29 -12.24 -1.64 -8.44
C LEU A 29 -11.16 -1.84 -9.49
N ALA A 30 -9.97 -2.34 -9.13
CA ALA A 30 -8.89 -2.62 -10.06
C ALA A 30 -9.24 -3.84 -10.95
N ARG A 31 -9.00 -3.69 -12.26
CA ARG A 31 -9.35 -4.68 -13.28
C ARG A 31 -8.14 -5.19 -14.04
N GLN A 32 -7.18 -4.34 -14.40
CA GLN A 32 -6.04 -4.76 -15.23
C GLN A 32 -4.89 -5.30 -14.37
N VAL A 33 -4.62 -4.66 -13.24
CA VAL A 33 -3.57 -5.06 -12.29
C VAL A 33 -4.09 -5.25 -10.85
N PRO A 34 -5.02 -6.20 -10.63
CA PRO A 34 -5.65 -6.40 -9.31
C PRO A 34 -4.67 -6.88 -8.24
N VAL A 35 -3.71 -7.75 -8.59
CA VAL A 35 -2.71 -8.26 -7.63
C VAL A 35 -1.74 -7.14 -7.20
N PRO A 36 -1.09 -6.38 -8.10
CA PRO A 36 -0.29 -5.21 -7.69
C PRO A 36 -1.06 -4.17 -6.88
N THR A 37 -2.34 -3.94 -7.21
CA THR A 37 -3.18 -3.02 -6.44
C THR A 37 -3.44 -3.55 -5.03
N ALA A 38 -3.68 -4.85 -4.88
CA ALA A 38 -3.82 -5.51 -3.59
C ALA A 38 -2.53 -5.44 -2.75
N VAL A 39 -1.35 -5.56 -3.37
CA VAL A 39 -0.05 -5.40 -2.70
C VAL A 39 0.07 -4.00 -2.11
N VAL A 40 -0.19 -2.95 -2.90
CA VAL A 40 -0.08 -1.56 -2.41
C VAL A 40 -1.13 -1.27 -1.33
N HIS A 41 -2.35 -1.81 -1.47
CA HIS A 41 -3.38 -1.71 -0.44
C HIS A 41 -2.93 -2.31 0.90
N LEU A 42 -2.37 -3.52 0.88
CA LEU A 42 -1.88 -4.18 2.09
C LEU A 42 -0.67 -3.42 2.67
N ALA A 43 0.27 -3.00 1.82
CA ALA A 43 1.47 -2.28 2.25
C ALA A 43 1.12 -0.97 2.99
N ASP A 44 0.19 -0.17 2.45
CA ASP A 44 -0.30 1.07 3.08
C ASP A 44 -0.88 0.82 4.49
N ILE A 45 -1.65 -0.27 4.64
CA ILE A 45 -2.23 -0.65 5.94
C ILE A 45 -1.14 -1.10 6.92
N LEU A 46 -0.16 -1.90 6.47
CA LEU A 46 0.90 -2.41 7.33
C LEU A 46 1.82 -1.31 7.86
N VAL A 47 2.22 -0.35 7.00
CA VAL A 47 3.04 0.80 7.44
C VAL A 47 2.27 1.68 8.43
N ARG A 48 0.97 1.92 8.18
CA ARG A 48 0.09 2.63 9.11
C ARG A 48 -0.05 1.91 10.44
N ALA A 49 -0.19 0.59 10.44
CA ALA A 49 -0.26 -0.22 11.65
C ALA A 49 1.02 -0.17 12.50
N ARG A 50 2.16 0.19 11.89
CA ARG A 50 3.44 0.46 12.57
C ARG A 50 3.61 1.90 13.03
N GLY A 51 2.61 2.76 12.81
CA GLY A 51 2.64 4.16 13.22
C GLY A 51 3.39 5.07 12.25
N PHE A 52 3.67 4.61 11.03
CA PHE A 52 4.30 5.42 9.99
C PHE A 52 3.27 6.04 9.05
N GLY A 53 3.55 7.28 8.64
CA GLY A 53 2.70 8.08 7.77
C GLY A 53 1.80 9.06 8.54
N PHE A 54 1.18 9.97 7.80
CA PHE A 54 0.23 10.94 8.35
C PHE A 54 -1.18 10.57 7.92
N ALA A 55 -1.89 9.87 8.81
CA ALA A 55 -3.32 9.72 8.73
C ALA A 55 -3.92 10.80 9.62
N ASP A 56 -4.91 11.55 9.12
CA ASP A 56 -5.66 12.54 9.92
C ASP A 56 -6.59 11.86 10.96
N ASP A 57 -6.28 10.61 11.30
CA ASP A 57 -7.02 9.71 12.16
C ASP A 57 -6.08 8.66 12.80
N PRO A 58 -6.40 8.14 14.00
CA PRO A 58 -5.54 7.16 14.70
C PRO A 58 -5.84 5.70 14.33
N PHE A 59 -6.64 5.42 13.30
CA PHE A 59 -7.13 4.08 13.02
C PHE A 59 -6.32 3.37 11.93
N VAL A 60 -6.16 2.06 12.11
CA VAL A 60 -5.66 1.16 11.06
C VAL A 60 -6.86 0.74 10.18
N PRO A 61 -6.86 1.06 8.88
CA PRO A 61 -7.93 0.63 7.99
C PRO A 61 -8.01 -0.90 7.90
N ALA A 62 -9.23 -1.42 7.71
CA ALA A 62 -9.40 -2.85 7.48
C ALA A 62 -8.89 -3.23 6.07
N ILE A 63 -8.24 -4.40 5.99
CA ILE A 63 -7.86 -5.00 4.71
C ILE A 63 -9.14 -5.43 3.98
N HIS A 64 -9.26 -5.05 2.71
CA HIS A 64 -10.39 -5.47 1.90
C HIS A 64 -10.35 -6.99 1.64
N PRO A 65 -11.45 -7.75 1.81
CA PRO A 65 -11.45 -9.21 1.68
C PRO A 65 -10.91 -9.71 0.33
N GLN A 66 -11.30 -9.07 -0.78
CA GLN A 66 -10.76 -9.44 -2.10
C GLN A 66 -9.24 -9.27 -2.21
N ALA A 67 -8.65 -8.24 -1.57
CA ALA A 67 -7.20 -8.07 -1.60
C ALA A 67 -6.54 -9.21 -0.81
N TRP A 68 -7.08 -9.56 0.36
CA TRP A 68 -6.61 -10.67 1.16
C TRP A 68 -6.64 -12.01 0.40
N GLU A 69 -7.77 -12.31 -0.24
CA GLU A 69 -7.95 -13.52 -1.04
C GLU A 69 -7.03 -13.59 -2.27
N LEU A 70 -6.77 -12.45 -2.91
CA LEU A 70 -5.89 -12.36 -4.08
C LEU A 70 -4.44 -12.66 -3.73
N LEU A 71 -3.96 -12.16 -2.58
CA LEU A 71 -2.56 -12.26 -2.19
C LEU A 71 -2.19 -13.65 -1.68
N LYS A 72 -3.16 -14.42 -1.16
CA LYS A 72 -2.96 -15.82 -0.71
C LYS A 72 -1.78 -15.99 0.24
N LEU A 73 -1.55 -15.00 1.11
CA LEU A 73 -0.48 -15.02 2.08
C LEU A 73 -0.80 -16.01 3.19
N SER A 74 0.20 -16.80 3.56
CA SER A 74 0.18 -17.61 4.77
C SER A 74 0.58 -16.78 5.99
N GLU A 75 0.36 -17.31 7.19
CA GLU A 75 0.86 -16.71 8.43
C GLU A 75 2.39 -16.56 8.40
N GLY A 76 3.12 -17.56 7.88
CA GLY A 76 4.56 -17.50 7.74
C GLY A 76 5.04 -16.39 6.78
N ASP A 77 4.30 -16.13 5.70
CA ASP A 77 4.60 -15.01 4.80
C ASP A 77 4.44 -13.67 5.53
N LEU A 78 3.40 -13.52 6.35
CA LEU A 78 3.16 -12.31 7.13
C LEU A 78 4.25 -12.08 8.17
N GLU A 79 4.71 -13.14 8.85
CA GLU A 79 5.84 -13.03 9.80
C GLU A 79 7.11 -12.52 9.11
N VAL A 80 7.40 -13.01 7.90
CA VAL A 80 8.54 -12.55 7.10
C VAL A 80 8.35 -11.10 6.68
N ILE A 81 7.19 -10.75 6.11
CA ILE A 81 6.88 -9.38 5.66
C ILE A 81 6.98 -8.38 6.81
N LEU A 82 6.44 -8.72 7.99
CA LEU A 82 6.48 -7.82 9.15
C LEU A 82 7.90 -7.61 9.66
N ARG A 83 8.75 -8.63 9.64
CA ARG A 83 10.17 -8.49 10.01
C ARG A 83 10.92 -7.61 9.01
N GLU A 84 10.75 -7.85 7.71
CA GLU A 84 11.39 -7.03 6.66
C GLU A 84 10.88 -5.59 6.67
N LEU A 85 9.60 -5.39 7.02
CA LEU A 85 9.01 -4.08 7.20
C LEU A 85 9.69 -3.31 8.34
N ASP A 86 9.87 -3.94 9.50
CA ASP A 86 10.49 -3.30 10.66
C ASP A 86 11.94 -2.88 10.34
N GLU A 87 12.72 -3.72 9.65
CA GLU A 87 14.07 -3.40 9.16
C GLU A 87 14.06 -2.24 8.14
N SER A 88 13.11 -2.24 7.20
CA SER A 88 12.98 -1.20 6.18
C SER A 88 12.57 0.15 6.76
N LEU A 89 11.74 0.16 7.80
CA LEU A 89 11.27 1.37 8.47
C LEU A 89 12.37 2.06 9.28
N GLU A 90 13.30 1.30 9.86
CA GLU A 90 14.49 1.86 10.52
C GLU A 90 15.33 2.66 9.51
N VAL A 91 15.62 2.07 8.36
CA VAL A 91 16.36 2.73 7.27
C VAL A 91 15.62 3.94 6.70
N ALA A 92 14.29 3.84 6.53
CA ALA A 92 13.47 4.93 6.03
C ALA A 92 13.38 6.09 7.02
N GLY A 93 13.31 5.78 8.32
CA GLY A 93 13.34 6.77 9.40
C GLY A 93 14.62 7.60 9.36
N ASP A 94 15.78 6.94 9.17
CA ASP A 94 17.06 7.62 9.00
C ASP A 94 17.07 8.54 7.77
N PHE A 95 16.51 8.09 6.64
CA PHE A 95 16.43 8.91 5.43
C PHE A 95 15.54 10.14 5.61
N LEU A 96 14.40 10.00 6.29
CA LEU A 96 13.45 11.10 6.52
C LEU A 96 13.90 12.04 7.66
N ALA A 97 14.75 11.57 8.57
CA ALA A 97 15.37 12.38 9.63
C ALA A 97 16.61 13.16 9.17
N LEU A 98 16.99 13.08 7.89
CA LEU A 98 18.09 13.87 7.29
C LEU A 98 17.67 15.31 6.88
N GLU A 99 16.53 15.81 7.35
CA GLU A 99 16.16 17.23 7.31
C GLU A 99 16.33 17.91 8.67
#